data_AF-A0A2J7ZHQ9-F1
#
_entry.id   AF-A0A2J7ZHQ9-F1
#
_cell.length_a   1.000
_cell.length_b   1.000
_cell.length_c   1.000
_cell.angle_alpha   90.00
_cell.angle_beta   90.00
_cell.angle_gamma   90.00
#
_symmetry.space_group_name_H-M   'P 1'
#
loop_
_entity.id
_entity.type
_entity.pdbx_description
1 polymer ?
#
loop_
_entity_poly.entity_id
_entity_poly.type
_entity_poly.pdbx_seq_one_letter_code
_entity_poly.pdbx_strand_id
1 'polypeptide(L)'
;HVETTVAAELKELKAELKAMQKDFVKFQKVVATASSKSNKRKRAKLNADGTEPSRSSGFRKPTFILDQLADFLNISRGTQVPRTEVTKLINAYIKANKLQDPTDGRKLIPNKEFADLLGITMDTELSYFNYQGFLKGQYISTGVVVDTTA
;
A
#
# COMPACT_ATOMS: atom_id res chain seq x y z
N HIS A 1 64.92 16.34 -33.07
CA HIS A 1 64.40 15.93 -31.75
C HIS A 1 63.26 16.83 -31.25
N VAL A 2 63.35 18.17 -31.33
CA VAL A 2 62.27 19.05 -30.84
C VAL A 2 60.97 18.94 -31.65
N GLU A 3 61.08 18.91 -32.99
CA GLU A 3 59.89 18.81 -33.88
C GLU A 3 59.12 17.49 -33.70
N THR A 4 59.83 16.39 -33.43
CA THR A 4 59.22 15.08 -33.17
C THR A 4 58.47 15.04 -31.83
N THR A 5 58.92 15.82 -30.84
CA THR A 5 58.26 15.93 -29.53
C THR A 5 56.97 16.73 -29.64
N VAL A 6 57.01 17.89 -30.31
CA VAL A 6 55.82 18.73 -30.53
C VAL A 6 54.74 17.98 -31.32
N ALA A 7 55.12 17.18 -32.32
CA ALA A 7 54.18 16.36 -33.08
C ALA A 7 53.51 15.25 -32.23
N ALA A 8 54.23 14.69 -31.25
CA ALA A 8 53.69 13.71 -30.32
C ALA A 8 52.68 14.35 -29.35
N GLU A 9 53.02 15.50 -28.78
CA GLU A 9 52.15 16.27 -27.89
C GLU A 9 50.85 16.70 -28.59
N LEU A 10 50.94 17.14 -29.86
CA LEU A 10 49.77 17.48 -30.68
C LEU A 10 48.86 16.28 -30.95
N LYS A 11 49.43 15.07 -31.07
CA LYS A 11 48.66 13.84 -31.26
C LYS A 11 47.92 13.44 -29.99
N GLU A 12 48.54 13.65 -28.84
CA GLU A 12 47.97 13.38 -27.52
C GLU A 12 46.83 14.36 -27.19
N LEU A 13 47.04 15.67 -27.41
CA LEU A 13 46.01 16.70 -27.29
C LEU A 13 44.77 16.42 -28.17
N LYS A 14 44.97 15.91 -29.38
CA LYS A 14 43.86 15.49 -30.26
C LYS A 14 43.11 14.28 -29.72
N ALA A 15 43.80 13.34 -29.08
CA ALA A 15 43.16 12.18 -28.46
C ALA A 15 42.31 12.59 -27.26
N GLU A 16 42.82 13.50 -26.42
CA GLU A 16 42.09 14.05 -25.27
C GLU A 16 40.86 14.85 -25.70
N LEU A 17 40.97 15.71 -26.72
CA LEU A 17 39.81 16.44 -27.25
C LEU A 17 38.72 15.49 -27.74
N LYS A 18 39.09 14.40 -28.40
CA LYS A 18 38.13 13.40 -28.88
C LYS A 18 37.47 12.65 -27.73
N ALA A 19 38.21 12.36 -26.66
CA ALA A 19 37.66 11.76 -25.43
C ALA A 19 36.67 12.72 -24.75
N MET A 20 37.05 13.99 -24.61
CA MET A 20 36.22 15.03 -23.99
C MET A 20 34.91 15.26 -24.77
N GLN A 21 34.97 15.28 -26.11
CA GLN A 21 33.77 15.35 -26.96
C GLN A 21 32.83 14.17 -26.74
N LYS A 22 33.38 12.95 -26.60
CA LYS A 22 32.58 11.75 -26.33
C LYS A 22 31.89 11.85 -24.97
N ASP A 23 32.59 12.37 -23.97
CA ASP A 23 32.04 12.51 -22.62
C ASP A 23 31.00 13.63 -22.53
N PHE A 24 31.15 14.73 -23.27
CA PHE A 24 30.11 15.75 -23.42
C PHE A 24 28.81 15.17 -23.99
N VAL A 25 28.89 14.36 -25.05
CA VAL A 25 27.70 13.71 -25.64
C VAL A 25 27.05 12.73 -24.67
N LYS A 26 27.83 11.98 -23.88
CA LYS A 26 27.28 11.11 -22.83
C LYS A 26 26.58 11.94 -21.75
N PHE A 27 27.19 13.04 -21.31
CA PHE A 27 26.62 13.91 -20.30
C PHE A 27 25.30 14.54 -20.77
N GLN A 28 25.24 15.02 -22.02
CA GLN A 28 24.00 15.52 -22.62
C GLN A 28 22.89 14.46 -22.63
N LYS A 29 23.21 13.20 -22.97
CA LYS A 29 22.24 12.09 -22.92
C LYS A 29 21.76 11.79 -21.50
N VAL A 30 22.64 11.83 -20.50
CA VAL A 30 22.26 11.64 -19.09
C VAL A 30 21.33 12.76 -18.63
N VAL A 31 21.63 14.03 -18.95
CA VAL A 31 20.77 15.17 -18.60
C VAL A 31 19.40 15.08 -19.27
N ALA A 32 19.34 14.71 -20.56
CA ALA A 32 18.08 14.51 -21.29
C ALA A 32 17.24 13.33 -20.77
N THR A 33 17.88 12.27 -20.28
CA THR A 33 17.16 11.12 -19.68
C THR A 33 16.77 11.35 -18.21
N ALA A 34 17.50 12.17 -17.48
CA ALA A 34 17.15 12.58 -16.12
C ALA A 34 15.89 13.46 -16.10
N SER A 35 15.77 14.40 -17.05
CA SER A 35 14.58 15.25 -17.19
C SER A 35 13.34 14.44 -17.61
N SER A 36 13.49 13.45 -18.51
CA SER A 36 12.36 12.60 -18.95
C SER A 36 11.90 11.60 -17.88
N LYS A 37 12.81 11.01 -17.09
CA LYS A 37 12.44 10.13 -15.96
C LYS A 37 11.75 10.88 -14.82
N SER A 38 12.17 12.12 -14.54
CA SER A 38 11.52 12.98 -13.55
C SER A 38 10.07 13.30 -13.93
N ASN A 39 9.84 13.66 -15.20
CA ASN A 39 8.49 13.91 -15.72
C ASN A 39 7.61 12.66 -15.78
N LYS A 40 8.19 11.48 -16.08
CA LYS A 40 7.43 10.21 -16.08
C LYS A 40 6.99 9.81 -14.65
N ARG A 41 7.83 10.06 -13.64
CA ARG A 41 7.49 9.85 -12.22
C ARG A 41 6.46 10.86 -11.70
N LYS A 42 6.42 12.09 -12.23
CA LYS A 42 5.36 13.07 -11.91
C LYS A 42 4.03 12.72 -12.59
N ARG A 43 4.04 12.34 -13.87
CA ARG A 43 2.83 11.96 -14.61
C ARG A 43 2.19 10.65 -14.13
N ALA A 44 2.98 9.70 -13.61
CA ALA A 44 2.44 8.49 -12.98
C ALA A 44 1.79 8.74 -11.60
N LYS A 45 1.87 9.97 -11.08
CA LYS A 45 1.36 10.38 -9.76
C LYS A 45 0.26 11.44 -9.85
N LEU A 46 -0.32 11.70 -11.01
CA LEU A 46 -1.39 12.69 -11.18
C LEU A 46 -2.57 12.01 -11.88
N ASN A 47 -3.79 12.33 -11.48
CA ASN A 47 -4.99 11.89 -12.20
C ASN A 47 -5.02 12.53 -13.60
N ALA A 48 -5.91 12.06 -14.48
CA ALA A 48 -6.10 12.63 -15.83
C ALA A 48 -6.39 14.15 -15.83
N ASP A 49 -6.90 14.67 -14.72
CA ASP A 49 -7.24 16.08 -14.47
C ASP A 49 -6.10 16.89 -13.79
N GLY A 50 -4.89 16.33 -13.65
CA GLY A 50 -3.74 17.05 -13.08
C GLY A 50 -3.78 17.23 -11.55
N THR A 51 -4.80 16.71 -10.87
CA THR A 51 -4.88 16.65 -9.41
C THR A 51 -4.07 15.49 -8.84
N GLU A 52 -3.58 15.61 -7.60
CA GLU A 52 -2.98 14.45 -6.90
C GLU A 52 -4.03 13.33 -6.78
N PRO A 53 -3.70 12.05 -7.08
CA PRO A 53 -4.52 10.92 -6.74
C PRO A 53 -4.71 10.97 -5.24
N SER A 54 -5.97 11.07 -4.81
CA SER A 54 -6.30 11.04 -3.39
C SER A 54 -5.63 9.81 -2.80
N ARG A 55 -4.66 10.01 -1.90
CA ARG A 55 -3.96 8.93 -1.18
C ARG A 55 -4.90 8.17 -0.23
N SER A 56 -6.19 8.46 -0.22
CA SER A 56 -7.21 7.64 0.40
C SER A 56 -7.52 6.44 -0.50
N SER A 57 -6.65 5.43 -0.47
CA SER A 57 -7.04 4.07 -0.86
C SER A 57 -8.37 3.73 -0.20
N GLY A 58 -9.36 3.22 -0.93
CA GLY A 58 -10.75 3.02 -0.45
C GLY A 58 -10.86 2.27 0.89
N PHE A 59 -9.83 1.53 1.29
CA PHE A 59 -9.71 0.88 2.60
C PHE A 59 -9.63 1.83 3.80
N ARG A 60 -9.21 3.08 3.61
CA ARG A 60 -9.16 4.13 4.65
C ARG A 60 -10.45 4.96 4.72
N LYS A 61 -11.42 4.71 3.83
CA LYS A 61 -12.71 5.41 3.90
C LYS A 61 -13.39 5.03 5.22
N PRO A 62 -13.77 6.01 6.06
CA PRO A 62 -14.59 5.74 7.23
C PRO A 62 -15.91 5.12 6.80
N THR A 63 -16.28 4.01 7.44
CA THR A 63 -17.52 3.27 7.17
C THR A 63 -18.22 2.97 8.47
N PHE A 64 -19.54 3.01 8.48
CA PHE A 64 -20.31 2.57 9.64
C PHE A 64 -20.20 1.05 9.80
N ILE A 65 -20.10 0.62 11.05
CA ILE A 65 -20.08 -0.79 11.46
C ILE A 65 -21.35 -1.10 12.24
N LEU A 66 -21.78 -2.37 12.23
CA LEU A 66 -22.90 -2.82 13.05
C LEU A 66 -22.56 -2.75 14.56
N ASP A 67 -23.58 -2.60 15.40
CA ASP A 67 -23.44 -2.50 16.86
C ASP A 67 -22.72 -3.71 17.46
N GLN A 68 -22.97 -4.92 16.94
CA GLN A 68 -22.27 -6.13 17.37
C GLN A 68 -20.76 -6.06 17.14
N LEU A 69 -20.33 -5.51 16.01
CA LEU A 69 -18.91 -5.31 15.71
C LEU A 69 -18.31 -4.16 16.53
N ALA A 70 -19.09 -3.10 16.79
CA ALA A 70 -18.66 -2.00 17.65
C ALA A 70 -18.43 -2.47 19.10
N ASP A 71 -19.37 -3.22 19.66
CA ASP A 71 -19.31 -3.77 21.02
C ASP A 71 -18.12 -4.74 21.15
N PHE A 72 -17.90 -5.62 20.17
CA PHE A 72 -16.77 -6.56 20.17
C PHE A 72 -15.41 -5.86 20.15
N LEU A 73 -15.30 -4.75 19.41
CA LEU A 73 -14.07 -3.96 19.33
C LEU A 73 -13.94 -2.91 20.44
N ASN A 74 -14.94 -2.83 21.33
CA ASN A 74 -15.05 -1.85 22.39
C ASN A 74 -14.99 -0.39 21.87
N ILE A 75 -15.69 -0.14 20.76
CA ILE A 75 -15.85 1.17 20.11
C ILE A 75 -17.28 1.66 20.33
N SER A 76 -17.48 2.97 20.43
CA SER A 76 -18.82 3.56 20.51
C SER A 76 -19.68 3.17 19.29
N ARG A 77 -20.90 2.71 19.55
CA ARG A 77 -21.93 2.44 18.52
C ARG A 77 -22.17 3.68 17.66
N GLY A 78 -22.49 3.47 16.38
CA GLY A 78 -22.68 4.56 15.41
C GLY A 78 -21.39 5.29 14.98
N THR A 79 -20.21 4.88 15.44
CA THR A 79 -18.94 5.49 15.01
C THR A 79 -18.53 5.01 13.62
N GLN A 80 -18.06 5.93 12.77
CA GLN A 80 -17.48 5.57 11.48
C GLN A 80 -16.02 5.14 11.67
N VAL A 81 -15.72 3.90 11.32
CA VAL A 81 -14.39 3.32 11.47
C VAL A 81 -13.89 2.85 10.10
N PRO A 82 -12.65 3.20 9.71
CA PRO A 82 -12.06 2.67 8.49
C PRO A 82 -11.85 1.16 8.57
N ARG A 83 -12.04 0.45 7.44
CA ARG A 83 -11.80 -1.00 7.34
C ARG A 83 -10.38 -1.39 7.78
N THR A 84 -9.38 -0.55 7.50
CA THR A 84 -8.00 -0.78 7.97
C THR A 84 -7.88 -0.84 9.49
N GLU A 85 -8.68 -0.06 10.22
CA GLU A 85 -8.60 0.00 11.68
C GLU A 85 -9.30 -1.20 12.31
N VAL A 86 -10.48 -1.56 11.79
CA VAL A 86 -11.20 -2.79 12.17
C VAL A 86 -10.30 -4.02 12.02
N THR A 87 -9.64 -4.18 10.86
CA THR A 87 -8.73 -5.30 10.62
C THR A 87 -7.56 -5.34 11.61
N LYS A 88 -6.99 -4.19 12.01
CA LYS A 88 -5.92 -4.16 13.01
C LYS A 88 -6.41 -4.61 14.38
N LEU A 89 -7.56 -4.11 14.82
CA LEU A 89 -8.11 -4.45 16.12
C LEU A 89 -8.46 -5.94 16.21
N ILE A 90 -9.04 -6.51 15.14
CA ILE A 90 -9.31 -7.96 15.07
C ILE A 90 -8.01 -8.76 15.09
N ASN A 91 -6.97 -8.34 14.35
CA ASN A 91 -5.67 -9.02 14.41
C ASN A 91 -5.04 -8.95 15.80
N ALA A 92 -5.22 -7.84 16.52
CA ALA A 92 -4.76 -7.71 17.91
C ALA A 92 -5.54 -8.68 18.82
N TYR A 93 -6.86 -8.77 18.66
CA TYR A 93 -7.71 -9.71 19.39
C TYR A 93 -7.32 -11.17 19.14
N ILE A 94 -7.09 -11.57 17.88
CA ILE A 94 -6.66 -12.91 17.49
C ILE A 94 -5.36 -13.30 18.22
N LYS A 95 -4.40 -12.36 18.28
CA LYS A 95 -3.12 -12.58 18.97
C LYS A 95 -3.28 -12.63 20.49
N ALA A 96 -4.07 -11.71 21.06
CA ALA A 96 -4.31 -11.65 22.51
C ALA A 96 -4.96 -12.94 23.03
N ASN A 97 -5.90 -13.50 22.26
CA ASN A 97 -6.62 -14.73 22.61
C ASN A 97 -5.92 -16.00 22.10
N LYS A 98 -4.74 -15.89 21.48
CA LYS A 98 -3.97 -17.02 20.92
C LYS A 98 -4.81 -17.92 20.00
N LEU A 99 -5.66 -17.31 19.17
CA LEU A 99 -6.54 -18.03 18.24
C LEU A 99 -5.81 -18.53 16.99
N GLN A 100 -4.47 -18.41 16.94
CA GLN A 100 -3.67 -18.93 15.85
C GLN A 100 -3.30 -20.39 16.15
N ASP A 101 -3.47 -21.27 15.17
CA ASP A 101 -3.10 -22.67 15.31
C ASP A 101 -1.57 -22.78 15.47
N PRO A 102 -1.07 -23.48 16.53
CA PRO A 102 0.36 -23.62 16.79
C PRO A 102 1.07 -24.53 15.78
N THR A 103 0.33 -25.40 15.10
CA THR A 103 0.82 -26.36 14.10
C THR A 103 0.80 -25.79 12.69
N ASP A 104 -0.24 -25.01 12.34
CA ASP A 104 -0.33 -24.28 11.07
C ASP A 104 -0.72 -22.83 11.29
N GLY A 105 0.27 -21.94 11.37
CA GLY A 105 0.03 -20.51 11.61
C GLY A 105 -0.81 -19.79 10.55
N ARG A 106 -1.19 -20.44 9.45
CA ARG A 106 -2.15 -19.91 8.47
C ARG A 106 -3.60 -20.10 8.93
N LYS A 107 -3.86 -21.11 9.76
CA LYS A 107 -5.16 -21.45 10.31
C LYS A 107 -5.43 -20.70 11.61
N LEU A 108 -6.69 -20.33 11.79
CA LEU A 108 -7.22 -19.73 12.99
C LEU A 108 -8.19 -20.71 13.63
N ILE A 109 -8.09 -20.87 14.94
CA ILE A 109 -9.03 -21.62 15.78
C ILE A 109 -9.93 -20.56 16.44
N PRO A 110 -11.08 -20.20 15.84
CA PRO A 110 -11.95 -19.18 16.39
C PRO A 110 -12.51 -19.62 17.75
N ASN A 111 -12.64 -18.66 18.68
CA ASN A 111 -13.44 -18.89 19.88
C ASN A 111 -14.93 -18.62 19.59
N LYS A 112 -15.80 -18.92 20.56
CA LYS A 112 -17.25 -18.73 20.43
C LYS A 112 -17.63 -17.31 20.03
N GLU A 113 -17.06 -16.33 20.72
CA GLU A 113 -17.34 -14.91 20.46
C GLU A 113 -16.92 -14.49 19.04
N PHE A 114 -15.78 -14.97 18.56
CA PHE A 114 -15.30 -14.64 17.21
C PHE A 114 -16.09 -15.38 16.12
N ALA A 115 -16.48 -16.63 16.36
CA ALA A 115 -17.35 -17.37 15.45
C ALA A 115 -18.74 -16.72 15.33
N ASP A 116 -19.33 -16.33 16.47
CA ASP A 116 -20.62 -15.64 16.55
C ASP A 116 -20.57 -14.28 15.84
N LEU A 117 -19.45 -13.55 15.95
CA LEU A 117 -19.22 -12.30 15.21
C LEU A 117 -19.18 -12.50 13.69
N LEU A 118 -18.53 -13.57 13.24
CA LEU A 118 -18.38 -13.87 11.82
C LEU A 118 -19.61 -14.58 11.23
N GLY A 119 -20.51 -15.09 12.08
CA GLY A 119 -21.66 -15.89 11.66
C GLY A 119 -21.25 -17.23 11.04
N ILE A 120 -20.17 -17.84 11.54
CA ILE A 120 -19.64 -19.11 11.04
C ILE A 120 -19.79 -20.22 12.08
N THR A 121 -19.74 -21.47 11.62
CA THR A 121 -19.63 -22.63 12.51
C THR A 121 -18.17 -22.90 12.88
N MET A 122 -17.94 -23.58 14.00
CA MET A 122 -16.60 -23.95 14.48
C MET A 122 -15.83 -24.87 13.53
N ASP A 123 -16.54 -25.59 12.68
CA ASP A 123 -15.96 -26.49 11.69
C ASP A 123 -15.48 -25.75 10.42
N THR A 124 -15.77 -24.45 10.31
CA THR A 124 -15.38 -23.65 9.15
C THR A 124 -13.89 -23.36 9.21
N GLU A 125 -13.15 -23.71 8.16
CA GLU A 125 -11.73 -23.37 8.07
C GLU A 125 -11.52 -21.86 7.99
N LEU A 126 -10.96 -21.29 9.06
CA LEU A 126 -10.69 -19.86 9.17
C LEU A 126 -9.19 -19.57 9.01
N SER A 127 -8.85 -18.50 8.30
CA SER A 127 -7.50 -18.01 8.07
C SER A 127 -7.46 -16.49 8.07
N TYR A 128 -6.26 -15.92 8.18
CA TYR A 128 -6.08 -14.46 8.08
C TYR A 128 -6.61 -13.87 6.77
N PHE A 129 -6.65 -14.67 5.69
CA PHE A 129 -7.07 -14.22 4.37
C PHE A 129 -8.60 -14.22 4.19
N ASN A 130 -9.29 -15.24 4.71
CA ASN A 130 -10.72 -15.41 4.46
C ASN A 130 -11.61 -14.72 5.49
N TYR A 131 -11.15 -14.47 6.73
CA TYR A 131 -12.02 -13.90 7.78
C TYR A 131 -12.56 -12.52 7.39
N GLN A 132 -11.79 -11.76 6.61
CA GLN A 132 -12.21 -10.43 6.12
C GLN A 132 -13.41 -10.51 5.17
N GLY A 133 -13.59 -11.65 4.49
CA GLY A 133 -14.77 -11.94 3.68
C GLY A 133 -16.01 -12.11 4.54
N PHE A 134 -15.91 -12.89 5.61
CA PHE A 134 -17.01 -13.09 6.57
C PHE A 134 -17.40 -11.80 7.30
N LEU A 135 -16.44 -10.92 7.58
CA LEU A 135 -16.71 -9.60 8.16
C LEU A 135 -17.48 -8.65 7.23
N LYS A 136 -17.60 -8.93 5.93
CA LYS A 136 -18.24 -8.00 4.99
C LYS A 136 -19.69 -7.66 5.39
N GLY A 137 -20.41 -8.62 5.99
CA GLY A 137 -21.78 -8.42 6.49
C GLY A 137 -21.87 -7.48 7.70
N GLN A 138 -20.76 -7.23 8.39
CA GLN A 138 -20.69 -6.37 9.58
C GLN A 138 -20.50 -4.87 9.25
N TYR A 139 -20.35 -4.53 7.96
CA TYR A 139 -20.23 -3.14 7.51
C TYR A 139 -21.54 -2.67 6.89
N ILE A 140 -21.98 -1.48 7.28
CA ILE A 140 -23.15 -0.83 6.68
C ILE A 140 -22.69 -0.20 5.37
N SER A 141 -23.16 -0.75 4.25
CA SER A 141 -22.94 -0.13 2.94
C SER A 141 -23.64 1.23 2.91
N THR A 142 -22.91 2.27 2.53
CA THR A 142 -23.25 3.72 2.57
C THR A 142 -24.56 4.16 1.86
N GLY A 143 -25.48 3.27 1.54
CA GLY A 143 -26.81 3.56 0.99
C GLY A 143 -27.99 3.22 1.89
N VAL A 144 -27.77 2.69 3.11
CA VAL A 144 -28.85 2.40 4.06
C VAL A 144 -28.67 3.32 5.27
N VAL A 145 -29.31 4.47 5.21
CA VAL A 145 -29.57 5.31 6.39
C VAL A 145 -30.57 4.51 7.23
N VAL A 146 -30.09 3.83 8.26
CA VAL A 146 -30.98 3.24 9.26
C VAL A 146 -31.32 4.38 10.21
N ASP A 147 -32.43 5.05 9.94
CA ASP A 147 -33.09 5.93 10.90
C ASP A 147 -33.56 5.06 12.07
N THR A 148 -32.68 4.80 13.04
CA THR A 148 -33.10 4.23 14.33
C THR A 148 -33.77 5.36 15.11
N THR A 149 -35.07 5.48 14.86
CA THR A 149 -36.00 6.25 15.68
C THR A 149 -36.55 5.32 16.77
N ALA A 150 -36.61 5.86 18.00
CA ALA A 150 -37.22 5.33 19.23
C ALA A 150 -36.32 4.50 20.15
#